data_AF-A0A543NFW0-F1
#
_entry.id   AF-A0A543NFW0-F1
#
_cell.length_a   1.000
_cell.length_b   1.000
_cell.length_c   1.000
_cell.angle_alpha   90.00
_cell.angle_beta   90.00
_cell.angle_gamma   90.00
#
_symmetry.space_group_name_H-M   'P 1'
#
loop_
_entity.id
_entity.type
_entity.pdbx_description
1 polymer ?
#
loop_
_entity_poly.entity_id
_entity_poly.type
_entity_poly.pdbx_seq_one_letter_code
_entity_poly.pdbx_strand_id
1 'polypeptide(L)'
;MATRKGKWESGRGRSRTDLRSGRPTRAHAEIHHRAMQLVREQRGLSKIRLAKTSGLDRRSLARWEAGQQTPDLRTIGRLADALGCHPTVLIEWAEDDQ
;
A
#
# COMPACT_ATOMS: atom_id res chain seq x y z
N MET A 1 43.75 26.59 -20.64
CA MET A 1 43.89 25.14 -20.38
C MET A 1 42.90 24.82 -19.26
N ALA A 2 41.78 24.08 -19.44
CA ALA A 2 41.65 22.67 -19.83
C ALA A 2 42.49 21.77 -18.91
N THR A 3 42.02 20.77 -18.14
CA THR A 3 40.89 19.82 -18.24
C THR A 3 40.53 19.27 -16.81
N ARG A 4 39.52 18.44 -16.49
CA ARG A 4 38.33 17.84 -17.18
C ARG A 4 37.26 17.39 -16.15
N LYS A 5 35.99 17.77 -16.36
CA LYS A 5 34.73 16.99 -16.16
C LYS A 5 34.88 15.55 -15.60
N GLY A 6 34.62 15.32 -14.30
CA GLY A 6 34.30 13.99 -13.73
C GLY A 6 32.80 13.73 -13.89
N LYS A 7 32.32 12.97 -14.88
CA LYS A 7 32.41 11.51 -15.06
C LYS A 7 31.54 10.75 -14.03
N TRP A 8 30.22 10.87 -14.23
CA TRP A 8 29.22 9.96 -13.68
C TRP A 8 29.35 8.64 -14.46
N GLU A 9 30.00 7.65 -13.87
CA GLU A 9 30.28 6.38 -14.54
C GLU A 9 29.41 5.26 -13.97
N SER A 10 28.78 4.51 -14.87
CA SER A 10 27.70 3.59 -14.56
C SER A 10 28.19 2.22 -14.07
N GLY A 11 27.56 1.73 -13.00
CA GLY A 11 27.28 0.31 -12.83
C GLY A 11 28.17 -0.48 -11.86
N ARG A 12 27.57 -0.85 -10.71
CA ARG A 12 27.24 -2.25 -10.38
C ARG A 12 26.47 -2.34 -9.06
N GLY A 13 25.78 -3.47 -8.86
CA GLY A 13 24.61 -3.58 -8.00
C GLY A 13 24.80 -3.31 -6.51
N ARG A 14 23.72 -2.84 -5.89
CA ARG A 14 23.42 -3.07 -4.48
C ARG A 14 22.34 -4.13 -4.38
N SER A 15 22.76 -5.40 -4.38
CA SER A 15 21.93 -6.47 -3.81
C SER A 15 21.88 -6.19 -2.30
N ARG A 16 20.80 -5.53 -1.86
CA ARG A 16 20.65 -5.14 -0.46
C ARG A 16 20.05 -6.33 0.29
N THR A 17 20.96 -7.19 0.72
CA THR A 17 20.79 -8.32 1.64
C THR A 17 19.76 -8.05 2.75
N ASP A 18 19.15 -9.15 3.19
CA ASP A 18 18.62 -9.38 4.54
C ASP A 18 18.51 -8.16 5.45
N LEU A 19 17.32 -7.55 5.45
CA LEU A 19 16.81 -6.93 6.66
C LEU A 19 15.87 -7.92 7.37
N ARG A 20 16.48 -8.82 8.15
CA ARG A 20 15.81 -9.49 9.28
C ARG A 20 15.61 -8.44 10.39
N SER A 21 14.74 -7.45 10.15
CA SER A 21 14.55 -6.29 11.03
C SER A 21 13.14 -6.28 11.63
N GLY A 22 13.02 -6.87 12.82
CA GLY A 22 11.86 -6.75 13.70
C GLY A 22 10.60 -7.49 13.24
N ARG A 23 10.10 -8.39 14.09
CA ARG A 23 8.64 -8.58 14.16
C ARG A 23 8.07 -7.21 14.54
N PRO A 24 7.11 -6.62 13.81
CA PRO A 24 6.36 -5.51 14.37
C PRO A 24 5.46 -6.11 15.45
N THR A 25 5.68 -5.70 16.70
CA THR A 25 4.83 -6.05 17.84
C THR A 25 4.21 -4.79 18.39
N ARG A 26 2.96 -4.54 17.97
CA ARG A 26 1.98 -3.59 18.52
C ARG A 26 0.81 -3.50 17.54
N ALA A 27 -0.28 -4.24 17.82
CA ALA A 27 -1.58 -4.12 17.15
C ALA A 27 -1.51 -3.97 15.62
N HIS A 28 -1.39 -5.10 14.91
CA HIS A 28 -1.55 -5.09 13.46
C HIS A 28 -3.00 -4.79 13.08
N ALA A 29 -3.24 -3.57 12.60
CA ALA A 29 -4.42 -3.27 11.82
C ALA A 29 -4.33 -4.03 10.49
N GLU A 30 -4.99 -5.19 10.42
CA GLU A 30 -5.17 -5.88 9.15
C GLU A 30 -6.24 -5.19 8.31
N ILE A 31 -6.21 -5.39 6.99
CA ILE A 31 -7.26 -4.88 6.11
C ILE A 31 -8.21 -6.00 5.75
N HIS A 32 -9.50 -5.71 5.97
CA HIS A 32 -10.61 -6.44 5.37
C HIS A 32 -10.59 -6.24 3.84
N HIS A 33 -9.68 -6.92 3.15
CA HIS A 33 -9.49 -6.79 1.70
C HIS A 33 -10.76 -7.15 0.91
N ARG A 34 -11.58 -8.05 1.48
CA ARG A 34 -12.94 -8.36 1.00
C ARG A 34 -13.94 -7.22 1.21
N ALA A 35 -13.94 -6.55 2.36
CA ALA A 35 -14.80 -5.37 2.57
C ALA A 35 -14.45 -4.26 1.57
N MET A 36 -13.16 -4.04 1.28
CA MET A 36 -12.74 -3.08 0.25
C MET A 36 -13.26 -3.44 -1.15
N GLN A 37 -13.22 -4.72 -1.54
CA GLN A 37 -13.82 -5.20 -2.80
C GLN A 37 -15.33 -4.96 -2.83
N LEU A 38 -16.05 -5.36 -1.77
CA LEU A 38 -17.51 -5.28 -1.67
C LEU A 38 -18.00 -3.82 -1.71
N VAL A 39 -17.40 -2.92 -0.91
CA VAL A 39 -17.76 -1.50 -0.93
C VAL A 39 -17.47 -0.89 -2.30
N ARG A 40 -16.33 -1.23 -2.93
CA ARG A 40 -16.01 -0.78 -4.29
C ARG A 40 -17.09 -1.20 -5.30
N GLU A 41 -17.57 -2.44 -5.21
CA GLU A 41 -18.55 -3.01 -6.14
C GLU A 41 -19.97 -2.47 -5.92
N GLN A 42 -20.40 -2.34 -4.65
CA GLN A 42 -21.65 -1.65 -4.29
C GLN A 42 -21.69 -0.19 -4.78
N ARG A 43 -20.54 0.48 -4.82
CA ARG A 43 -20.40 1.86 -5.34
C ARG A 43 -20.23 1.93 -6.87
N GLY A 44 -20.27 0.80 -7.59
CA GLY A 44 -20.07 0.76 -9.04
C GLY A 44 -18.67 1.23 -9.51
N LEU A 45 -17.66 1.14 -8.63
CA LEU A 45 -16.31 1.61 -8.91
C LEU A 45 -15.45 0.52 -9.55
N SER A 46 -14.80 0.83 -10.67
CA SER A 46 -13.73 -0.01 -11.18
C SER A 46 -12.44 0.23 -10.39
N LYS A 47 -11.54 -0.77 -10.36
CA LYS A 47 -10.21 -0.63 -9.74
C LYS A 47 -9.42 0.56 -10.31
N ILE A 48 -9.59 0.85 -11.60
CA ILE A 48 -8.99 2.01 -12.28
C ILE A 48 -9.59 3.32 -11.76
N ARG A 49 -10.92 3.39 -11.57
CA ARG A 49 -11.60 4.57 -11.05
C ARG A 49 -11.20 4.84 -9.60
N LEU A 50 -11.22 3.82 -8.74
CA LEU A 50 -10.80 3.92 -7.34
C LEU A 50 -9.34 4.39 -7.21
N ALA A 51 -8.42 3.79 -7.98
CA ALA A 51 -7.01 4.22 -8.01
C ALA A 51 -6.85 5.70 -8.41
N LYS A 52 -7.57 6.15 -9.45
CA LYS A 52 -7.58 7.56 -9.88
C LYS A 52 -8.14 8.50 -8.80
N THR A 53 -9.30 8.17 -8.22
CA THR A 53 -9.97 9.03 -7.22
C THR A 53 -9.20 9.13 -5.91
N SER A 54 -8.53 8.05 -5.48
CA SER A 54 -7.69 8.03 -4.27
C SER A 54 -6.27 8.58 -4.47
N GLY A 55 -5.85 8.80 -5.72
CA GLY A 55 -4.47 9.18 -6.05
C GLY A 55 -3.45 8.08 -5.72
N LEU A 56 -3.83 6.81 -5.89
CA LEU A 56 -3.05 5.63 -5.54
C LEU A 56 -2.71 4.79 -6.78
N ASP A 57 -1.63 4.00 -6.70
CA ASP A 57 -1.25 3.12 -7.79
C ASP A 57 -2.16 1.89 -7.90
N ARG A 58 -2.52 1.54 -9.15
CA ARG A 58 -3.43 0.42 -9.46
C ARG A 58 -2.83 -0.95 -9.11
N ARG A 59 -1.50 -1.12 -9.20
CA ARG A 59 -0.83 -2.38 -8.88
C ARG A 59 -0.80 -2.60 -7.36
N SER A 60 -0.56 -1.54 -6.59
CA SER A 60 -0.69 -1.55 -5.13
C SER A 60 -2.13 -1.87 -4.71
N LEU A 61 -3.13 -1.19 -5.30
CA LEU A 61 -4.56 -1.47 -5.06
C LEU A 61 -4.93 -2.95 -5.29
N ALA A 62 -4.44 -3.55 -6.37
CA ALA A 62 -4.69 -4.95 -6.67
C ALA A 62 -4.05 -5.93 -5.66
N ARG A 63 -2.89 -5.59 -5.08
CA ARG A 63 -2.27 -6.40 -4.01
C ARG A 63 -3.02 -6.27 -2.69
N TRP A 64 -3.47 -5.06 -2.34
CA TRP A 64 -4.29 -4.82 -1.15
C TRP A 64 -5.62 -5.56 -1.23
N GLU A 65 -6.34 -5.49 -2.35
CA GLU A 65 -7.54 -6.31 -2.57
C GLU A 65 -7.29 -7.82 -2.55
N ALA A 66 -6.05 -8.27 -2.79
CA ALA A 66 -5.67 -9.68 -2.78
C ALA A 66 -5.06 -10.13 -1.43
N GLY A 67 -5.01 -9.27 -0.41
CA GLY A 67 -4.36 -9.57 0.88
C GLY A 67 -2.83 -9.76 0.80
N GLN A 68 -2.21 -9.45 -0.34
CA GLN A 68 -0.77 -9.67 -0.58
C GLN A 68 0.13 -8.59 0.02
N GLN A 69 -0.47 -7.49 0.48
CA GLN A 69 0.23 -6.34 1.05
C GLN A 69 -0.76 -5.57 1.94
N THR A 70 -0.28 -5.02 3.05
CA THR A 70 -1.04 -4.07 3.88
C THR A 70 -0.65 -2.63 3.48
N PRO A 71 -1.59 -1.72 3.22
CA PRO A 71 -1.31 -0.29 3.10
C PRO A 71 -1.05 0.36 4.46
N ASP A 72 -0.41 1.53 4.46
CA ASP A 72 -0.31 2.36 5.66
C ASP A 72 -1.64 3.07 6.00
N LEU A 73 -1.77 3.55 7.24
CA LEU A 73 -2.97 4.23 7.74
C LEU A 73 -3.37 5.47 6.89
N ARG A 74 -2.39 6.18 6.33
CA ARG A 74 -2.64 7.34 5.45
C ARG A 74 -3.28 6.92 4.13
N THR A 75 -2.88 5.76 3.62
CA THR A 75 -3.43 5.13 2.43
C THR A 75 -4.83 4.58 2.70
N ILE A 76 -5.08 4.03 3.90
CA ILE A 76 -6.43 3.62 4.34
C ILE A 76 -7.38 4.81 4.35
N GLY A 77 -6.97 5.97 4.89
CA GLY A 77 -7.76 7.19 4.83
C GLY A 77 -8.15 7.57 3.41
N ARG A 78 -7.17 7.62 2.48
CA ARG A 78 -7.43 7.90 1.05
C ARG A 78 -8.35 6.89 0.36
N LEU A 79 -8.28 5.62 0.75
CA LEU A 79 -9.17 4.58 0.24
C LEU A 79 -10.59 4.78 0.78
N ALA A 80 -10.74 5.07 2.08
CA ALA A 80 -12.01 5.34 2.72
C ALA A 80 -12.70 6.59 2.13
N ASP A 81 -11.96 7.69 1.95
CA ASP A 81 -12.43 8.91 1.30
C ASP A 81 -12.93 8.63 -0.13
N ALA A 82 -12.14 7.91 -0.93
CA ALA A 82 -12.49 7.59 -2.32
C ALA A 82 -13.62 6.54 -2.46
N LEU A 83 -13.86 5.73 -1.43
CA LEU A 83 -15.00 4.81 -1.33
C LEU A 83 -16.23 5.47 -0.68
N GLY A 84 -16.08 6.64 -0.06
CA GLY A 84 -17.12 7.33 0.69
C GLY A 84 -17.59 6.55 1.92
N CYS A 85 -16.68 5.87 2.62
CA CYS A 85 -16.94 5.12 3.86
C CYS A 85 -16.03 5.58 5.00
N HIS A 86 -16.33 5.17 6.24
CA HIS A 86 -15.45 5.42 7.38
C HIS A 86 -14.27 4.42 7.36
N PRO A 87 -13.02 4.82 7.67
CA PRO A 87 -11.86 3.93 7.56
C PRO A 87 -11.92 2.67 8.44
N THR A 88 -12.71 2.67 9.52
CA THR A 88 -12.96 1.46 10.34
C THR A 88 -13.68 0.35 9.57
N VAL A 89 -14.36 0.64 8.45
CA VAL A 89 -14.95 -0.39 7.57
C VAL A 89 -13.87 -1.18 6.80
N LEU A 90 -12.67 -0.62 6.68
CA LEU A 90 -11.54 -1.23 5.97
C LEU A 90 -10.53 -1.90 6.90
N ILE A 91 -10.61 -1.65 8.21
CA ILE A 91 -9.64 -2.10 9.21
C ILE A 91 -10.26 -3.21 10.08
N GLU A 92 -9.56 -4.33 10.14
CA GLU A 92 -9.77 -5.37 11.15
C GLU A 92 -8.81 -5.11 12.31
N TRP A 93 -9.31 -5.18 13.54
CA TRP A 93 -8.46 -5.25 14.72
C TRP A 93 -8.03 -6.70 14.87
N ALA A 94 -6.82 -7.05 14.41
CA ALA A 94 -6.26 -8.34 14.75
C ALA A 94 -5.97 -8.36 16.26
N GLU A 95 -6.60 -9.28 16.97
CA GLU A 95 -6.14 -9.66 18.30
C GLU A 95 -4.78 -10.35 18.13
N ASP A 96 -3.77 -9.93 18.89
CA ASP A 96 -2.48 -10.62 18.92
C ASP A 96 -2.70 -12.01 19.55
N ASP A 97 -2.69 -13.08 18.74
CA ASP A 97 -2.57 -14.46 19.22
C ASP A 97 -1.30 -14.56 20.09
N GLN A 98 -1.48 -14.80 21.40
CA GLN A 98 -0.43 -14.73 22.44
C GLN A 98 0.67 -15.79 22.31
#